data_AF-W8F095-F1
#
_entry.id   AF-W8F095-F1
#
_cell.length_a   1.000
_cell.length_b   1.000
_cell.length_c   1.000
_cell.angle_alpha   90.00
_cell.angle_beta   90.00
_cell.angle_gamma   90.00
#
_symmetry.space_group_name_H-M   'P 1'
#
loop_
_entity.id
_entity.type
_entity.pdbx_description
1 polymer ?
#
loop_
_entity_poly.entity_id
_entity_poly.type
_entity_poly.pdbx_seq_one_letter_code
_entity_poly.pdbx_strand_id
1 'polypeptide(L)' 'MSTSPNLPEDDEAWTALLRSWSEGPPEPRPYFFTRLQDRLAAQQPQPLALPTWLRRSVYAFSAVALVLVLNADTTLSAVR' A
#
# COMPACT_ATOMS: atom_id res chain seq x y z
N MET A 1 25.65 -14.16 22.29
CA MET A 1 25.55 -12.84 22.94
C MET A 1 25.38 -11.81 21.84
N SER A 2 24.19 -11.25 21.71
CA SER A 2 23.90 -10.22 20.71
C SER A 2 24.53 -8.92 21.20
N THR A 3 25.56 -8.44 20.51
CA THR A 3 26.16 -7.14 20.79
C THR A 3 25.09 -6.09 20.48
N SER A 4 24.42 -5.59 21.52
CA SER A 4 23.57 -4.42 21.38
C SER A 4 24.49 -3.29 20.91
N PRO A 5 24.23 -2.66 19.75
CA PRO A 5 25.02 -1.50 19.35
C PRO A 5 24.89 -0.48 20.48
N ASN A 6 26.01 0.09 20.94
CA ASN A 6 26.03 1.20 21.90
C ASN A 6 25.29 2.37 21.25
N LEU A 7 23.98 2.40 21.46
CA LEU A 7 23.09 3.45 20.97
C LEU A 7 23.33 4.68 21.86
N PRO A 8 23.49 5.88 21.29
CA PRO A 8 23.64 7.09 22.08
C PRO A 8 22.45 7.28 23.03
N GLU A 9 22.70 7.66 24.28
CA GLU A 9 21.64 7.98 25.24
C GLU A 9 21.14 9.43 25.10
N ASP A 10 21.98 10.32 24.55
CA ASP A 10 21.72 11.76 24.43
C ASP A 10 21.40 12.19 22.99
N ASP A 11 20.47 13.14 22.87
CA ASP A 11 20.04 13.72 21.58
C ASP A 11 21.19 14.40 20.81
N GLU A 12 22.15 15.00 21.51
CA GLU A 12 23.33 15.61 20.89
C GLU A 12 24.26 14.55 20.29
N ALA A 13 24.42 13.42 20.98
CA ALA A 13 25.24 12.31 20.52
C ALA A 13 24.60 11.61 19.31
N TRP A 14 23.27 11.53 19.28
CA TRP A 14 22.51 11.15 18.09
C TRP A 14 22.75 12.08 16.91
N THR A 15 22.71 13.39 17.15
CA THR A 15 22.92 14.40 16.10
C THR A 15 24.34 14.33 15.53
N ALA A 16 25.35 14.12 16.39
CA ALA A 16 26.73 13.93 15.97
C ALA A 16 26.92 12.65 15.14
N LEU A 17 26.29 11.55 15.55
CA LEU A 17 26.31 10.28 14.82
C LEU A 17 25.64 10.39 13.45
N LEU A 18 24.47 11.03 13.36
CA LEU A 18 23.79 11.24 12.09
C LEU A 18 24.59 12.15 11.15
N ARG A 19 25.28 13.14 11.71
CA ARG A 19 26.13 14.04 10.94
C ARG A 19 27.35 13.32 10.35
N SER A 20 27.94 12.37 11.07
CA SER A 20 29.06 11.56 10.55
C SER A 20 28.64 10.63 9.39
N TRP A 21 27.35 10.27 9.31
CA TRP A 21 26.83 9.52 8.16
C TRP A 21 26.47 10.40 6.96
N SER A 22 26.34 11.70 7.17
CA SER A 22 25.91 12.66 6.14
C SER A 22 27.08 13.23 5.31
N GLU A 23 28.28 12.63 5.34
CA GLU A 23 29.47 13.15 4.65
C GLU A 23 29.39 13.11 3.10
N GLY A 24 28.30 12.58 2.52
CA GLY A 24 28.06 12.62 1.09
C GLY A 24 27.51 13.98 0.61
N PRO A 25 27.90 14.47 -0.58
CA PRO A 25 27.26 15.65 -1.17
C PRO A 25 25.73 15.42 -1.28
N PRO A 26 24.90 16.44 -1.00
CA PRO A 26 23.46 16.30 -1.10
C PRO A 26 23.08 15.88 -2.52
N GLU A 27 22.51 14.69 -2.68
CA GLU A 27 22.03 14.22 -3.99
C GLU A 27 21.01 15.23 -4.55
N PRO A 28 21.06 15.56 -5.85
CA PRO A 28 20.13 16.51 -6.44
C PRO A 28 18.70 15.99 -6.35
N ARG A 29 17.81 16.78 -5.75
CA ARG A 29 16.36 16.53 -5.82
C ARG A 29 15.96 16.61 -7.30
N PRO A 30 15.13 15.68 -7.83
CA PRO A 30 14.20 14.81 -7.12
C PRO A 30 14.57 13.32 -7.21
N TYR A 31 15.72 12.88 -6.68
CA TYR A 31 16.13 11.47 -6.82
C TYR A 31 15.26 10.48 -6.02
N PHE A 32 14.93 10.76 -4.75
CA PHE A 32 14.15 9.83 -3.95
C PHE A 32 12.74 9.62 -4.48
N PHE A 33 12.04 10.72 -4.80
CA PHE A 33 10.65 10.67 -5.24
C PHE A 33 10.52 9.96 -6.60
N THR A 34 11.41 10.25 -7.55
CA THR A 34 11.41 9.58 -8.86
C THR A 34 11.72 8.10 -8.76
N ARG A 35 12.76 7.70 -7.99
CA ARG A 35 13.05 6.28 -7.73
C ARG A 35 11.90 5.55 -7.03
N LEU A 36 11.24 6.21 -6.07
CA LEU A 36 10.09 5.63 -5.36
C LEU A 36 8.93 5.42 -6.34
N GLN A 37 8.66 6.42 -7.19
CA GLN A 37 7.63 6.33 -8.22
C GLN A 37 7.92 5.18 -9.21
N ASP A 38 9.16 5.05 -9.67
CA ASP A 38 9.56 3.96 -10.58
C ASP A 38 9.43 2.58 -9.92
N ARG A 39 9.82 2.46 -8.64
CA ARG A 39 9.65 1.20 -7.90
C ARG A 39 8.18 0.85 -7.68
N LEU A 40 7.33 1.83 -7.38
CA LEU A 40 5.90 1.62 -7.23
C LEU A 40 5.23 1.24 -8.56
N ALA A 41 5.62 1.89 -9.66
CA ALA A 41 5.14 1.57 -10.99
C ALA A 41 5.59 0.17 -11.42
N ALA A 42 6.82 -0.23 -11.11
CA ALA A 42 7.35 -1.57 -11.40
C ALA A 42 6.75 -2.67 -10.52
N GLN A 43 6.35 -2.35 -9.29
CA GLN A 43 5.72 -3.29 -8.34
C GLN A 43 4.21 -3.43 -8.54
N GLN A 44 3.56 -2.52 -9.28
CA GLN A 44 2.16 -2.71 -9.61
C GLN A 44 2.03 -3.94 -10.51
N PRO A 45 1.30 -4.98 -10.09
CA PRO A 45 0.98 -6.08 -10.99
C PRO A 45 0.27 -5.47 -12.19
N GLN A 46 0.78 -5.74 -13.40
CA GLN A 46 0.13 -5.27 -14.61
C GLN A 46 -1.34 -5.67 -14.53
N PRO A 47 -2.28 -4.71 -14.57
CA PRO A 47 -3.68 -5.04 -14.43
C PRO A 47 -4.01 -5.99 -15.56
N LEU A 48 -4.47 -7.20 -15.21
CA LEU A 48 -4.95 -8.18 -16.18
C LEU A 48 -5.88 -7.45 -17.13
N ALA A 49 -5.46 -7.37 -18.40
CA ALA A 49 -6.17 -6.70 -19.48
C ALA A 49 -7.40 -7.55 -19.86
N LEU A 50 -8.35 -7.63 -18.92
CA LEU A 50 -9.61 -8.32 -19.12
C LEU A 50 -10.46 -7.49 -20.08
N PRO A 51 -11.10 -8.11 -21.08
CA PRO A 51 -12.06 -7.45 -21.94
C PRO A 51 -13.10 -6.69 -21.13
N THR A 52 -13.42 -5.47 -21.53
CA THR A 52 -14.35 -4.57 -20.82
C THR A 52 -15.74 -5.20 -20.64
N TRP A 53 -16.16 -6.06 -21.56
CA TRP A 53 -17.42 -6.81 -21.46
C TRP A 53 -17.41 -7.80 -20.29
N LEU A 54 -16.28 -8.46 -20.03
CA LEU A 54 -16.16 -9.40 -18.90
C LEU A 54 -16.22 -8.68 -17.56
N ARG A 55 -15.54 -7.52 -17.45
CA ARG A 55 -15.62 -6.66 -16.25
C ARG A 55 -17.07 -6.23 -15.97
N ARG A 56 -17.79 -5.79 -17.00
CA ARG A 56 -19.21 -5.40 -16.89
C ARG A 56 -20.08 -6.54 -16.36
N SER A 57 -19.88 -7.75 -16.86
CA SER A 57 -20.63 -8.92 -16.41
C SER A 57 -20.37 -9.23 -14.94
N VAL A 58 -19.11 -9.21 -14.49
CA VAL A 58 -18.77 -9.44 -13.08
C VAL A 58 -19.44 -8.41 -12.16
N TYR A 59 -19.41 -7.12 -12.53
CA TYR A 59 -20.10 -6.10 -11.76
C TYR A 59 -21.62 -6.31 -11.74
N ALA A 60 -22.23 -6.63 -12.87
CA ALA A 60 -23.66 -6.92 -12.95
C ALA A 60 -24.07 -8.10 -12.06
N PHE A 61 -23.31 -9.20 -12.10
CA PHE A 61 -23.56 -10.35 -11.23
C PHE A 61 -23.36 -10.02 -9.76
N SER A 62 -22.31 -9.27 -9.40
CA SER A 62 -22.09 -8.86 -8.00
C SER A 62 -23.22 -7.98 -7.47
N ALA A 63 -23.75 -7.07 -8.29
CA ALA A 63 -24.85 -6.20 -7.92
C ALA A 63 -26.14 -7.01 -7.71
N VAL A 64 -26.45 -7.93 -8.62
CA VAL A 64 -27.62 -8.83 -8.49
C VAL A 64 -27.48 -9.72 -7.26
N ALA A 65 -26.32 -10.31 -7.02
CA ALA A 65 -26.06 -11.14 -5.85
C ALA A 65 -26.22 -10.33 -4.55
N LEU A 66 -25.70 -9.11 -4.51
CA LEU A 66 -25.84 -8.21 -3.36
C LEU A 66 -27.32 -7.87 -3.09
N VAL A 67 -28.08 -7.54 -4.13
CA VAL A 67 -29.52 -7.30 -4.02
C VAL A 67 -30.24 -8.54 -3.49
N LEU A 68 -29.93 -9.73 -4.00
CA LEU A 68 -30.54 -10.98 -3.53
C LEU A 68 -30.22 -11.26 -2.06
N VAL A 69 -28.97 -11.07 -1.63
CA VAL A 69 -28.58 -11.25 -0.21
C VAL A 69 -29.32 -10.27 0.70
N LEU A 70 -29.38 -8.99 0.32
CA LEU A 70 -30.08 -7.95 1.09
C LEU A 70 -31.59 -8.20 1.18
N ASN A 71 -32.19 -8.82 0.15
CA ASN A 71 -33.61 -9.17 0.15
C ASN A 71 -33.91 -10.57 0.72
N ALA A 72 -32.91 -11.44 0.85
CA ALA A 72 -33.10 -12.73 1.50
C ALA A 72 -33.49 -12.54 2.98
N ASP A 73 -32.87 -11.58 3.67
CA ASP A 73 -33.21 -11.24 5.06
C ASP A 73 -34.62 -10.64 5.21
N THR A 74 -35.15 -9.98 4.18
CA THR A 74 -36.53 -9.44 4.21
C THR A 74 -37.57 -10.54 4.00
N THR A 75 -37.27 -11.59 3.23
CA THR A 75 -38.19 -12.74 3.03
C THR A 75 -38.33 -13.65 4.26
N LEU A 76 -37.28 -13.78 5.08
CA LEU A 76 -37.34 -14.55 6.35
C LEU A 76 -38.10 -13.82 7.46
N SER A 77 -38.15 -12.48 7.42
CA SER A 77 -38.88 -11.67 8.40
C SER A 77 -40.37 -11.53 8.08
N ALA A 78 -40.79 -11.80 6.84
CA ALA A 78 -42.19 -11.70 6.40
C ALA A 78 -43.00 -13.01 6.58
N VAL A 79 -42.33 -14.11 6.96
CA VAL A 79 -42.94 -15.45 7.18
C VAL A 79 -42.97 -15.83 8.67
N ARG A 80 -42.64 -14.90 9.57
CA ARG A 80 -42.70 -15.10 11.03
C ARG A 80 -43.73 -14.18 11.67
#